data_AF-A0AAE1J7C8-F1
#
_entry.id   AF-A0AAE1J7C8-F1
#
_cell.length_a   1.000
_cell.length_b   1.000
_cell.length_c   1.000
_cell.angle_alpha   90.00
_cell.angle_beta   90.00
_cell.angle_gamma   90.00
#
_symmetry.space_group_name_H-M   'P 1'
#
loop_
_entity.id
_entity.type
_entity.pdbx_description
1 polymer ?
#
loop_
_entity_poly.entity_id
_entity_poly.type
_entity_poly.pdbx_seq_one_letter_code
_entity_poly.pdbx_strand_id
1 'polypeptide(L)'
;MALSSTFFNPLVVPSATVNPHTKITSSGKCFRANCLIRTEQATTKPAVLETAVFPATKEMKEPSLSTFIVNYHSDLDPFKATSTPIYQTATFKMKSATKFGEYGYSRSSNPIRETLDELLAKLDNAKYAYCFSSGMSALTAVCEQVNPGHEIITVEDIYGGSYNFINNLMTRK
;
A
#
# COMPACT_ATOMS: atom_id res chain seq x y z
N MET A 1 9.17 24.44 -32.97
CA MET A 1 10.48 24.29 -32.29
C MET A 1 10.43 23.00 -31.50
N ALA A 2 11.18 21.99 -31.96
CA ALA A 2 11.28 20.68 -31.35
C ALA A 2 12.65 20.56 -30.67
N LEU A 3 12.67 20.22 -29.38
CA LEU A 3 13.77 19.69 -28.56
C LEU A 3 13.09 19.16 -27.28
N SER A 4 13.38 18.01 -26.68
CA SER A 4 14.26 16.88 -26.97
C SER A 4 13.79 15.77 -26.01
N SER A 5 13.48 14.61 -26.56
CA SER A 5 13.08 13.38 -25.86
C SER A 5 14.32 12.60 -25.43
N THR A 6 14.74 12.70 -24.17
CA THR A 6 15.80 11.85 -23.60
C THR A 6 15.71 11.78 -22.09
N PHE A 7 14.83 10.90 -21.57
CA PHE A 7 14.99 10.31 -20.22
C PHE A 7 14.33 8.92 -20.23
N PHE A 8 14.86 8.03 -21.06
CA PHE A 8 14.70 6.59 -20.91
C PHE A 8 16.10 6.01 -20.93
N ASN A 9 16.53 5.43 -19.81
CA ASN A 9 17.64 4.50 -19.81
C ASN A 9 17.19 3.26 -19.02
N PRO A 10 17.36 2.04 -19.57
CA PRO A 10 16.84 0.82 -19.00
C PRO A 10 17.87 0.24 -18.03
N LEU A 11 17.46 -0.06 -16.79
CA LEU A 11 18.27 -0.83 -15.86
C LEU A 11 17.56 -2.15 -15.53
N VAL A 12 18.03 -3.19 -16.23
CA VAL A 12 18.38 -4.54 -15.76
C VAL A 12 17.51 -5.10 -14.62
N VAL A 13 16.66 -6.06 -14.98
CA VAL A 13 15.87 -6.91 -14.07
C VAL A 13 16.75 -8.09 -13.61
N PRO A 14 16.84 -8.43 -12.31
CA PRO A 14 17.27 -9.74 -11.89
C PRO A 14 16.10 -10.73 -11.95
N SER A 15 16.31 -11.83 -12.67
CA SER A 15 15.41 -12.99 -12.71
C SER A 15 15.32 -13.64 -11.32
N ALA A 16 14.13 -13.65 -10.74
CA ALA A 16 13.84 -14.44 -9.53
C ALA A 16 13.36 -15.84 -9.95
N THR A 17 14.19 -16.84 -9.70
CA THR A 17 13.85 -18.26 -9.82
C THR A 17 12.82 -18.66 -8.77
N VAL A 18 11.62 -19.05 -9.22
CA VAL A 18 10.56 -19.65 -8.39
C VAL A 18 10.96 -21.09 -8.05
N ASN A 19 11.03 -21.42 -6.76
CA ASN A 19 11.29 -22.79 -6.29
C ASN A 19 9.94 -23.51 -6.03
N PRO A 20 9.64 -24.65 -6.67
CA PRO A 20 8.28 -25.18 -6.69
C PRO A 20 8.11 -26.38 -5.75
N HIS A 21 7.97 -26.20 -4.43
CA HIS A 21 7.46 -27.29 -3.57
C HIS A 21 6.78 -26.77 -2.30
N THR A 22 5.46 -26.61 -2.36
CA THR A 22 4.62 -26.53 -1.16
C THR A 22 3.61 -27.67 -1.22
N LYS A 23 3.89 -28.77 -0.53
CA LYS A 23 2.89 -29.81 -0.27
C LYS A 23 1.95 -29.30 0.83
N ILE A 24 0.72 -29.00 0.46
CA ILE A 24 -0.36 -28.73 1.41
C ILE A 24 -0.93 -30.09 1.85
N THR A 25 -0.79 -30.43 3.12
CA THR A 25 -1.53 -31.54 3.74
C THR A 25 -2.50 -30.97 4.77
N SER A 26 -3.79 -31.07 4.47
CA SER A 26 -4.88 -30.82 5.41
C SER A 26 -4.96 -31.95 6.43
N SER A 27 -4.90 -31.62 7.72
CA SER A 27 -5.37 -32.52 8.77
C SER A 27 -6.26 -31.72 9.71
N GLY A 28 -7.46 -32.25 9.90
CA GLY A 28 -8.55 -31.58 10.59
C GLY A 28 -8.46 -31.65 12.11
N LYS A 29 -9.19 -30.69 12.70
CA LYS A 29 -9.72 -30.65 14.07
C LYS A 29 -8.70 -30.35 15.19
N CYS A 30 -9.05 -29.30 15.93
CA CYS A 30 -8.55 -28.87 17.24
C CYS A 30 -7.32 -27.94 17.24
N PHE A 31 -7.58 -26.62 17.28
CA PHE A 31 -6.58 -25.64 17.68
C PHE A 31 -6.48 -25.63 19.21
N ARG A 32 -5.35 -26.10 19.73
CA ARG A 32 -4.96 -25.90 21.13
C ARG A 32 -3.68 -25.07 21.15
N ALA A 33 -3.79 -23.79 21.50
CA ALA A 33 -2.64 -22.92 21.67
C ALA A 33 -2.02 -23.18 23.05
N ASN A 34 -0.93 -23.95 23.10
CA ASN A 34 -0.07 -24.03 24.27
C ASN A 34 1.02 -22.96 24.13
N CYS A 35 0.83 -21.80 24.74
CA CYS A 35 1.91 -20.86 25.01
C CYS A 35 2.81 -21.46 26.11
N LEU A 36 3.74 -22.32 25.72
CA LEU A 36 4.88 -22.67 26.55
C LEU A 36 6.06 -21.81 26.09
N ILE A 37 6.23 -20.66 26.75
CA ILE A 37 7.52 -19.99 26.78
C ILE A 37 8.47 -20.99 27.46
N ARG A 38 9.33 -21.64 26.67
CA ARG A 38 10.39 -22.48 27.21
C ARG A 38 11.38 -21.59 27.94
N THR A 39 11.37 -21.70 29.25
CA THR A 39 12.45 -21.28 30.13
C THR A 39 13.31 -22.50 30.42
N GLU A 40 14.46 -22.65 29.76
CA GLU A 40 15.61 -23.46 30.23
C GLU A 40 16.88 -22.76 29.71
N GLN A 41 17.62 -22.03 30.55
CA GLN A 41 18.62 -22.47 31.54
C GLN A 41 19.87 -23.09 30.90
N ALA A 42 21.05 -22.51 31.19
CA ALA A 42 22.07 -23.19 32.00
C ALA A 42 23.34 -22.33 32.14
N THR A 43 23.78 -22.26 33.39
CA THR A 43 25.08 -21.83 33.90
C THR A 43 26.28 -22.43 33.17
N THR A 44 27.28 -21.62 32.89
CA THR A 44 28.70 -21.81 33.30
C THR A 44 29.53 -20.61 32.82
N LYS A 45 30.05 -19.81 33.76
CA LYS A 45 31.19 -18.91 33.49
C LYS A 45 32.47 -19.69 33.76
N PRO A 46 33.49 -19.51 32.91
CA PRO A 46 34.72 -18.93 33.42
C PRO A 46 35.21 -17.75 32.57
N ALA A 47 36.13 -16.99 33.16
CA ALA A 47 36.55 -15.66 32.77
C ALA A 47 37.48 -15.58 31.55
N VAL A 48 37.59 -14.34 31.03
CA VAL A 48 38.65 -13.77 30.17
C VAL A 48 38.44 -13.86 28.65
N LEU A 49 37.95 -12.78 28.05
CA LEU A 49 38.69 -11.83 27.18
C LEU A 49 37.61 -10.99 26.47
N GLU A 50 37.47 -9.73 26.88
CA GLU A 50 36.47 -8.80 26.35
C GLU A 50 36.88 -8.35 24.94
N THR A 51 36.62 -9.22 23.96
CA THR A 51 36.63 -8.82 22.54
C THR A 51 35.26 -8.23 22.27
N ALA A 52 35.22 -6.96 21.86
CA ALA A 52 34.00 -6.26 21.51
C ALA A 52 33.23 -7.05 20.43
N VAL A 53 32.22 -7.80 20.86
CA VAL A 53 31.25 -8.44 19.98
C VAL A 53 30.36 -7.31 19.47
N PHE A 54 30.61 -6.88 18.24
CA PHE A 54 29.68 -6.08 17.47
C PHE A 54 28.28 -6.71 17.60
N PRO A 55 27.23 -5.95 17.99
CA PRO A 55 25.92 -6.54 18.17
C PRO A 55 25.51 -7.17 16.84
N ALA A 56 25.20 -8.47 16.89
CA ALA A 56 24.77 -9.25 15.74
C ALA A 56 23.77 -8.44 14.92
N THR A 57 24.04 -8.30 13.62
CA THR A 57 23.09 -7.73 12.66
C THR A 57 21.79 -8.50 12.79
N LYS A 58 20.80 -7.90 13.44
CA LYS A 58 19.50 -8.50 13.64
C LYS A 58 18.91 -8.67 12.25
N GLU A 59 18.83 -9.90 11.75
CA GLU A 59 18.14 -10.18 10.48
C GLU A 59 16.74 -9.60 10.60
N MET A 60 16.48 -8.52 9.83
CA MET A 60 15.18 -7.87 9.82
C MET A 60 14.25 -8.76 9.03
N LYS A 61 13.62 -9.71 9.73
CA LYS A 61 12.55 -10.51 9.16
C LYS A 61 11.42 -9.57 8.74
N GLU A 62 11.01 -9.66 7.48
CA GLU A 62 9.87 -8.91 6.98
C GLU A 62 8.64 -9.22 7.85
N PRO A 63 7.91 -8.18 8.30
CA PRO A 63 6.73 -8.38 9.12
C PRO A 63 5.64 -9.11 8.32
N SER A 64 4.81 -9.89 9.00
CA SER A 64 3.59 -10.41 8.37
C SER A 64 2.66 -9.27 7.99
N LEU A 65 1.87 -9.45 6.93
CA LEU A 65 0.97 -8.41 6.40
C LEU A 65 0.00 -7.85 7.45
N SER A 66 -0.53 -8.70 8.33
CA SER A 66 -1.37 -8.27 9.46
C SER A 66 -0.64 -7.33 10.42
N THR A 67 0.64 -7.60 10.70
CA THR A 67 1.48 -6.77 11.56
C THR A 67 1.83 -5.47 10.86
N PHE A 68 2.10 -5.51 9.56
CA PHE A 68 2.33 -4.31 8.75
C PHE A 68 1.11 -3.37 8.76
N ILE A 69 -0.09 -3.89 8.50
CA ILE A 69 -1.32 -3.06 8.45
C ILE A 69 -1.59 -2.39 9.80
N VAL A 70 -1.52 -3.14 10.91
CA VAL A 70 -1.83 -2.60 12.24
C VAL A 70 -0.79 -1.58 12.70
N ASN A 71 0.47 -1.75 12.30
CA ASN A 71 1.57 -0.85 12.65
C ASN A 71 1.90 0.12 11.50
N TYR A 72 0.97 0.37 10.58
CA TYR A 72 1.17 1.39 9.57
C TYR A 72 1.05 2.76 10.22
N HIS A 73 2.11 3.57 10.13
CA HIS A 73 2.13 4.93 10.61
C HIS A 73 2.48 5.84 9.42
N SER A 74 1.65 6.85 9.17
CA SER A 74 2.02 7.93 8.26
C SER A 74 2.76 9.01 9.05
N ASP A 75 3.91 9.44 8.56
CA ASP A 75 4.68 10.55 9.14
C ASP A 75 4.07 11.93 8.80
N LEU A 76 2.81 11.96 8.34
CA LEU A 76 2.09 13.15 7.90
C LEU A 76 1.57 13.99 9.07
N ASP A 77 1.35 13.39 10.25
CA ASP A 77 0.86 14.13 11.42
C ASP A 77 2.01 14.87 12.14
N PRO A 78 2.01 16.21 12.18
CA PRO A 78 3.04 16.97 12.90
C PRO A 78 3.02 16.74 14.42
N PHE A 79 1.92 16.24 14.99
CA PHE A 79 1.78 16.01 16.43
C PHE A 79 2.10 14.58 16.88
N LYS A 80 2.44 13.68 15.94
CA LYS A 80 2.81 12.28 16.21
C LYS A 80 1.77 11.52 17.05
N ALA A 81 0.48 11.71 16.74
CA ALA A 81 -0.57 10.90 17.32
C ALA A 81 -0.35 9.42 16.97
N THR A 82 -0.65 8.52 17.92
CA THR A 82 -0.52 7.07 17.69
C THR A 82 -1.47 6.56 16.60
N SER A 83 -2.66 7.17 16.51
CA SER A 83 -3.64 6.89 15.46
C SER A 83 -3.76 8.10 14.54
N THR A 84 -3.95 7.85 13.25
CA THR A 84 -4.19 8.89 12.24
C THR A 84 -5.36 9.80 12.65
N PRO A 85 -5.14 11.12 12.85
CA PRO A 85 -6.21 12.05 13.21
C PRO A 85 -7.27 12.18 12.12
N ILE A 86 -8.50 12.47 12.52
CA ILE A 86 -9.61 12.66 11.58
C ILE A 86 -9.79 14.16 11.25
N TYR A 87 -9.35 14.56 10.05
CA TYR A 87 -9.54 15.89 9.48
C TYR A 87 -10.92 16.07 8.80
N GLN A 88 -11.97 16.30 9.60
CA GLN A 88 -13.32 16.67 9.12
C GLN A 88 -13.42 18.17 8.80
N THR A 89 -12.68 18.61 7.79
CA THR A 89 -12.76 19.98 7.25
C THR A 89 -12.88 19.96 5.74
N ALA A 90 -13.47 21.00 5.16
CA ALA A 90 -13.51 21.17 3.70
C ALA A 90 -12.27 21.92 3.16
N THR A 91 -11.69 22.81 3.96
CA THR A 91 -10.61 23.72 3.52
C THR A 91 -9.50 23.80 4.55
N PHE A 92 -8.30 24.14 4.09
CA PHE A 92 -7.12 24.32 4.93
C PHE A 92 -6.60 25.75 4.80
N LYS A 93 -6.04 26.28 5.88
CA LYS A 93 -5.54 27.66 5.91
C LYS A 93 -4.33 27.81 4.98
N MET A 94 -4.41 28.73 4.02
CA MET A 94 -3.29 29.09 3.15
C MET A 94 -2.29 29.99 3.90
N LYS A 95 -0.98 29.81 3.62
CA LYS A 95 0.08 30.63 4.23
C LYS A 95 0.08 32.07 3.69
N SER A 96 -0.27 32.25 2.42
CA SER A 96 -0.44 33.56 1.77
C SER A 96 -1.29 33.40 0.51
N ALA A 97 -1.74 34.51 -0.10
CA ALA A 97 -2.53 34.47 -1.33
C ALA A 97 -1.81 33.82 -2.53
N THR A 98 -0.47 33.82 -2.54
CA THR A 98 0.35 33.30 -3.64
C THR A 98 1.06 31.99 -3.33
N LYS A 99 1.05 31.54 -2.06
CA LYS A 99 1.70 30.30 -1.63
C LYS A 99 0.66 29.29 -1.15
N PHE A 100 0.50 28.24 -1.93
CA PHE A 100 -0.32 27.09 -1.58
C PHE A 100 0.35 26.29 -0.46
N GLY A 101 -0.45 25.81 0.48
CA GLY A 101 -0.04 24.76 1.41
C GLY A 101 -0.08 23.40 0.72
N GLU A 102 0.32 22.36 1.46
CA GLU A 102 0.22 20.96 1.02
C GLU A 102 -1.25 20.56 0.78
N TYR A 103 -2.13 20.99 1.69
CA TYR A 103 -3.58 20.81 1.57
C TYR A 103 -4.25 22.16 1.35
N GLY A 104 -5.20 22.20 0.41
CA GLY A 104 -6.02 23.38 0.13
C GLY A 104 -7.51 23.09 0.32
N TYR A 105 -8.01 22.09 -0.41
CA TYR A 105 -9.41 21.71 -0.38
C TYR A 105 -9.56 20.17 -0.33
N SER A 106 -10.37 19.68 0.61
CA SER A 106 -10.42 18.24 0.96
C SER A 106 -10.84 17.30 -0.16
N ARG A 107 -11.58 17.78 -1.17
CA ARG A 107 -11.89 16.96 -2.36
C ARG A 107 -10.63 16.64 -3.16
N SER A 108 -9.72 17.61 -3.27
CA SER A 108 -8.47 17.46 -4.03
C SER A 108 -7.43 16.71 -3.21
N SER A 109 -7.23 17.08 -1.95
CA SER A 109 -6.24 16.45 -1.05
C SER A 109 -6.72 16.53 0.40
N ASN A 110 -6.61 15.43 1.15
CA ASN A 110 -6.94 15.36 2.56
C ASN A 110 -5.95 14.42 3.28
N PRO A 111 -5.37 14.79 4.43
CA PRO A 111 -4.33 13.99 5.10
C PRO A 111 -4.77 12.56 5.46
N ILE A 112 -6.05 12.39 5.82
CA ILE A 112 -6.60 11.07 6.15
C ILE A 112 -6.61 10.18 4.90
N ARG A 113 -7.09 10.74 3.78
CA ARG A 113 -7.21 10.00 2.53
C ARG A 113 -5.82 9.65 1.99
N GLU A 114 -4.88 10.58 2.07
CA GLU A 114 -3.50 10.37 1.64
C GLU A 114 -2.83 9.24 2.43
N THR A 115 -3.03 9.18 3.75
CA THR A 115 -2.55 8.05 4.56
C THR A 115 -3.09 6.70 4.06
N LEU A 116 -4.38 6.65 3.69
CA LEU A 116 -5.01 5.43 3.16
C LEU A 116 -4.52 5.10 1.74
N ASP A 117 -4.37 6.11 0.88
CA ASP A 117 -3.84 5.98 -0.48
C ASP A 117 -2.41 5.39 -0.44
N GLU A 118 -1.53 5.89 0.42
CA GLU A 118 -0.18 5.34 0.57
C GLU A 118 -0.16 3.91 1.11
N LEU A 119 -1.03 3.59 2.07
CA LEU A 119 -1.14 2.25 2.62
C LEU A 119 -1.59 1.26 1.53
N LEU A 120 -2.63 1.59 0.78
CA LEU A 120 -3.13 0.75 -0.32
C LEU A 120 -2.07 0.59 -1.42
N ALA A 121 -1.38 1.66 -1.79
CA ALA A 121 -0.30 1.59 -2.77
C ALA A 121 0.80 0.62 -2.32
N LYS A 122 1.19 0.66 -1.04
CA LYS A 122 2.18 -0.28 -0.48
C LYS A 122 1.66 -1.73 -0.45
N LEU A 123 0.39 -1.95 -0.14
CA LEU A 123 -0.21 -3.29 -0.09
C LEU A 123 -0.28 -3.95 -1.48
N ASP A 124 -0.64 -3.18 -2.50
CA ASP A 124 -0.77 -3.68 -3.88
C ASP A 124 0.56 -3.60 -4.67
N ASN A 125 1.66 -3.21 -4.00
CA ASN A 125 2.96 -2.96 -4.64
C ASN A 125 2.85 -2.00 -5.84
N ALA A 126 1.97 -1.00 -5.72
CA ALA A 126 1.71 0.03 -6.71
C ALA A 126 2.46 1.32 -6.38
N LYS A 127 2.74 2.14 -7.40
CA LYS A 127 3.38 3.44 -7.21
C LYS A 127 2.44 4.47 -6.57
N TYR A 128 1.15 4.37 -6.88
CA TYR A 128 0.10 5.28 -6.42
C TYR A 128 -1.18 4.48 -6.20
N ALA A 129 -2.03 4.94 -5.29
CA ALA A 129 -3.42 4.50 -5.17
C ALA A 129 -4.32 5.73 -4.96
N TYR A 130 -5.61 5.58 -5.26
CA TYR A 130 -6.60 6.63 -5.11
C TYR A 130 -7.89 6.06 -4.52
N CYS A 131 -8.31 6.61 -3.39
CA CYS A 131 -9.56 6.26 -2.74
C CYS A 131 -10.74 7.01 -3.34
N PHE A 132 -11.78 6.25 -3.72
CA PHE A 132 -13.05 6.76 -4.23
C PHE A 132 -14.19 6.47 -3.25
N SER A 133 -15.33 7.15 -3.42
CA SER A 133 -16.54 6.91 -2.61
C SER A 133 -17.15 5.53 -2.84
N SER A 134 -16.92 4.91 -4.00
CA SER A 134 -17.38 3.57 -4.35
C SER A 134 -16.55 2.96 -5.46
N GLY A 135 -16.63 1.64 -5.63
CA GLY A 135 -16.00 0.93 -6.76
C GLY A 135 -16.51 1.40 -8.12
N MET A 136 -17.80 1.77 -8.24
CA MET A 136 -18.35 2.33 -9.47
C MET A 136 -17.79 3.72 -9.78
N SER A 137 -17.48 4.52 -8.76
CA SER A 137 -16.85 5.83 -8.95
C SER A 137 -15.39 5.69 -9.43
N ALA A 138 -14.67 4.69 -8.89
CA ALA A 138 -13.35 4.32 -9.37
C ALA A 138 -13.40 3.84 -10.84
N LEU A 139 -14.33 2.94 -11.16
CA LEU A 139 -14.54 2.47 -12.54
C LEU A 139 -14.85 3.62 -13.49
N THR A 140 -15.74 4.52 -13.09
CA THR A 140 -16.10 5.71 -13.88
C THR A 140 -14.85 6.55 -14.14
N ALA A 141 -14.06 6.88 -13.12
CA ALA A 141 -12.85 7.70 -13.28
C ALA A 141 -11.83 7.07 -14.24
N VAL A 142 -11.67 5.74 -14.22
CA VAL A 142 -10.82 5.00 -15.16
C VAL A 142 -11.40 5.06 -16.58
N CYS A 143 -12.70 4.84 -16.74
CA CYS A 143 -13.36 4.89 -18.03
C CYS A 143 -13.37 6.31 -18.65
N GLU A 144 -13.40 7.39 -17.85
CA GLU A 144 -13.26 8.76 -18.35
C GLU A 144 -11.89 9.06 -19.00
N GLN A 145 -10.88 8.21 -18.78
CA GLN A 145 -9.58 8.35 -19.44
C GLN A 145 -9.59 7.84 -20.89
N VAL A 146 -10.65 7.14 -21.29
CA VAL A 146 -10.80 6.56 -22.63
C VAL A 146 -11.45 7.58 -23.56
N ASN A 147 -10.82 7.85 -24.70
CA ASN A 147 -11.34 8.80 -25.68
C ASN A 147 -12.50 8.21 -26.50
N PRO A 148 -13.41 9.06 -27.02
CA PRO A 148 -14.43 8.62 -27.97
C PRO A 148 -13.82 7.90 -29.18
N GLY A 149 -14.41 6.77 -29.57
CA GLY A 149 -13.94 5.92 -30.66
C GLY A 149 -12.89 4.88 -30.28
N HIS A 150 -12.40 4.87 -29.03
CA HIS A 150 -11.59 3.78 -28.52
C HIS A 150 -12.43 2.58 -28.06
N GLU A 151 -11.83 1.41 -28.05
CA GLU A 151 -12.45 0.16 -27.62
C GLU A 151 -12.00 -0.22 -26.20
N ILE A 152 -12.94 -0.74 -25.40
CA ILE A 152 -12.67 -1.28 -24.06
C ILE A 152 -12.90 -2.78 -24.11
N ILE A 153 -11.86 -3.57 -23.81
CA ILE A 153 -11.92 -5.03 -23.73
C ILE A 153 -12.06 -5.44 -22.27
N THR A 154 -13.06 -6.27 -21.96
CA THR A 154 -13.29 -6.81 -20.61
C THR A 154 -13.27 -8.34 -20.62
N VAL A 155 -13.20 -8.95 -19.44
CA VAL A 155 -13.42 -10.39 -19.26
C VAL A 155 -14.92 -10.70 -19.46
N GLU A 156 -15.25 -11.94 -19.83
CA GLU A 156 -16.63 -12.40 -20.02
C GLU A 156 -17.45 -12.31 -18.73
N ASP A 157 -16.89 -12.74 -17.60
CA ASP A 157 -17.54 -12.69 -16.29
C ASP A 157 -17.03 -11.50 -15.47
N ILE A 158 -17.81 -10.43 -15.46
CA ILE A 158 -17.57 -9.23 -14.65
C ILE A 158 -18.80 -8.90 -13.82
N TYR A 159 -18.60 -8.13 -12.75
CA TYR A 159 -19.71 -7.63 -11.94
C TYR A 159 -20.79 -6.97 -12.81
N GLY A 160 -22.05 -7.38 -12.65
CA GLY A 160 -23.14 -6.97 -13.54
C GLY A 160 -23.38 -5.45 -13.58
N GLY A 161 -23.08 -4.73 -12.50
CA GLY A 161 -23.11 -3.26 -12.50
C GLY A 161 -22.03 -2.64 -13.39
N SER A 162 -20.82 -3.24 -13.43
CA SER A 162 -19.75 -2.82 -14.34
C SER A 162 -20.11 -3.09 -15.79
N TYR A 163 -20.68 -4.27 -16.09
CA TYR A 163 -21.18 -4.59 -17.43
C TYR A 163 -22.23 -3.59 -17.90
N ASN A 164 -23.26 -3.35 -17.08
CA ASN A 164 -24.34 -2.42 -17.42
C ASN A 164 -23.80 -1.00 -17.62
N PHE A 165 -22.86 -0.55 -16.79
CA PHE A 165 -22.24 0.76 -16.92
C PHE A 165 -21.46 0.91 -18.24
N ILE A 166 -20.58 -0.03 -18.55
CA ILE A 166 -19.74 0.03 -19.76
C ILE A 166 -20.61 -0.10 -21.02
N ASN A 167 -21.53 -1.08 -21.05
CA ASN A 167 -22.31 -1.36 -22.25
C ASN A 167 -23.40 -0.32 -22.54
N ASN A 168 -24.10 0.17 -21.51
CA ASN A 168 -25.33 0.95 -21.70
C ASN A 168 -25.18 2.44 -21.37
N LEU A 169 -24.27 2.82 -20.46
CA LEU A 169 -24.11 4.21 -20.01
C LEU A 169 -22.94 4.90 -20.69
N MET A 170 -21.76 4.26 -20.75
CA MET A 170 -20.59 4.86 -21.39
C MET A 170 -20.78 5.09 -22.89
N THR A 171 -21.44 4.17 -23.60
CA THR A 171 -21.73 4.28 -25.04
C THR A 171 -22.59 5.49 -25.42
N ARG A 172 -23.23 6.17 -24.45
CA ARG A 172 -24.06 7.36 -24.70
C ARG A 172 -23.28 8.67 -24.75
N LYS A 173 -21.99 8.65 -24.39
CA LYS A 173 -21.10 9.81 -24.45
C LYS A 173 -20.51 9.98 -25.85
#